data_AF-A0A940SNW8-F1
#
_entry.id   AF-A0A940SNW8-F1
#
_cell.length_a   1.000
_cell.length_b   1.000
_cell.length_c   1.000
_cell.angle_alpha   90.00
_cell.angle_beta   90.00
_cell.angle_gamma   90.00
#
_symmetry.space_group_name_H-M   'P 1'
#
loop_
_entity.id
_entity.type
_entity.pdbx_description
1 polymer ?
#
loop_
_entity_poly.entity_id
_entity_poly.type
_entity_poly.pdbx_seq_one_letter_code
_entity_poly.pdbx_strand_id
1 'polypeptide(L)' 'MEHNAFNLITFQGEAYTNAAKLTITPAPDSLCRIFMVYVPLENAVEIEPQELPTFERKGFAVVEWGGSELG' A
#
# COMPACT_ATOMS: atom_id res chain seq x y z
N MET A 1 -10.85 -2.67 -9.66
CA MET A 1 -9.64 -2.69 -10.52
C MET A 1 -9.94 -3.31 -11.87
N GLU A 2 -10.58 -4.49 -11.89
CA GLU A 2 -11.04 -5.14 -13.12
C GLU A 2 -12.19 -4.35 -13.76
N HIS A 3 -12.37 -4.50 -15.07
CA HIS A 3 -13.42 -3.83 -15.87
C HIS A 3 -13.31 -2.30 -16.02
N ASN A 4 -12.17 -1.69 -15.66
CA ASN A 4 -11.88 -0.28 -15.91
C ASN A 4 -10.76 -0.15 -16.95
N ALA A 5 -10.87 0.82 -17.87
CA ALA A 5 -9.79 1.10 -18.83
C ALA A 5 -8.55 1.66 -18.13
N PHE A 6 -8.76 2.49 -17.11
CA PHE A 6 -7.72 3.09 -16.30
C PHE A 6 -8.08 3.01 -14.81
N ASN A 7 -7.07 2.95 -13.93
CA ASN A 7 -7.24 3.11 -12.50
C ASN A 7 -6.18 4.10 -12.00
N LEU A 8 -6.59 5.11 -11.25
CA LEU A 8 -5.68 5.92 -10.46
C LEU A 8 -5.31 5.14 -9.21
N ILE A 9 -4.02 4.95 -8.94
CA ILE A 9 -3.52 4.16 -7.82
C ILE A 9 -2.73 5.07 -6.89
N THR A 10 -2.90 4.91 -5.57
CA THR A 10 -2.02 5.50 -4.56
C THR A 10 -1.65 4.48 -3.49
N PHE A 11 -0.44 4.58 -2.95
CA PHE A 11 0.02 3.72 -1.85
C PHE A 11 -0.03 4.49 -0.53
N GLN A 12 -0.79 3.97 0.44
CA GLN A 12 -0.97 4.60 1.74
C GLN A 12 0.21 4.29 2.68
N GLY A 13 0.71 5.34 3.33
CA GLY A 13 1.79 5.27 4.32
C GLY A 13 1.27 5.37 5.77
N GLU A 14 1.82 6.31 6.53
CA GLU A 14 1.56 6.47 7.97
C GLU A 14 0.08 6.60 8.34
N ALA A 15 -0.73 7.26 7.50
CA ALA A 15 -2.16 7.42 7.75
C ALA A 15 -2.88 6.06 7.90
N TYR A 16 -2.55 5.09 7.04
CA TYR A 16 -3.11 3.74 7.11
C TYR A 16 -2.53 2.95 8.29
N THR A 17 -1.20 2.98 8.48
CA THR A 17 -0.55 2.19 9.53
C THR A 17 -0.92 2.64 10.94
N ASN A 18 -1.22 3.94 11.13
CA ASN A 18 -1.73 4.49 12.39
C ASN A 18 -3.18 4.06 12.67
N ALA A 19 -4.02 3.98 11.64
CA ALA A 19 -5.43 3.60 11.77
C ALA A 19 -5.60 2.08 11.98
N ALA A 20 -4.80 1.26 11.29
CA ALA A 20 -4.83 -0.19 11.38
C ALA A 20 -3.64 -0.70 12.20
N LYS A 21 -3.82 -0.91 13.51
CA LYS A 21 -2.75 -1.45 14.37
C LYS A 21 -2.52 -2.94 14.08
N LEU A 22 -1.25 -3.33 13.99
CA LEU A 22 -0.81 -4.72 13.81
C LEU A 22 0.12 -5.12 14.95
N THR A 23 -0.16 -6.25 15.60
CA THR A 23 0.68 -6.81 16.66
C THR A 23 1.03 -8.25 16.31
N ILE A 24 2.32 -8.57 16.34
CA ILE A 24 2.87 -9.89 15.96
C ILE A 24 3.78 -10.35 17.10
N THR A 25 3.70 -11.63 17.45
CA THR A 25 4.57 -12.25 18.47
C THR A 25 5.16 -13.55 17.93
N PRO A 26 6.49 -13.72 17.89
CA PRO A 26 7.52 -12.73 18.28
C PRO A 26 7.48 -11.45 17.42
N ALA A 27 8.02 -10.35 17.94
CA ALA A 27 8.08 -9.11 17.17
C ALA A 27 8.99 -9.28 15.96
N PRO A 28 8.61 -8.79 14.76
CA PRO A 28 9.45 -8.87 13.59
C PRO A 28 10.63 -7.91 13.69
N ASP A 29 11.78 -8.35 13.20
CA ASP A 29 12.98 -7.51 13.04
C ASP A 29 12.82 -6.49 11.90
N SER A 30 11.87 -6.74 10.98
CA SER A 30 11.57 -5.84 9.87
C SER A 30 10.09 -5.94 9.51
N LEU A 31 9.38 -4.81 9.46
CA LEU A 31 7.96 -4.75 9.11
C LEU A 31 7.74 -3.78 7.95
N CYS A 32 7.24 -4.30 6.82
CA CYS A 32 6.80 -3.51 5.68
C CYS A 32 5.28 -3.62 5.58
N ARG A 33 4.59 -2.49 5.42
CA ARG A 33 3.13 -2.45 5.28
C ARG A 33 2.78 -1.58 4.09
N ILE A 34 2.10 -2.17 3.12
CA ILE A 34 1.70 -1.50 1.88
C ILE A 34 0.20 -1.69 1.72
N PHE A 35 -0.51 -0.57 1.59
CA PHE A 35 -1.94 -0.57 1.32
C PHE A 35 -2.23 0.26 0.08
N MET A 36 -2.66 -0.41 -0.98
CA MET A 36 -2.94 0.21 -2.27
C MET A 36 -4.40 0.66 -2.32
N VAL A 37 -4.64 1.94 -2.55
CA VAL A 37 -5.98 2.48 -2.80
C VAL A 37 -6.10 2.82 -4.27
N TYR A 38 -7.22 2.51 -4.90
CA TYR A 38 -7.43 2.80 -6.31
C TYR A 38 -8.83 3.35 -6.62
N VAL A 39 -8.92 4.13 -7.68
CA VAL A 39 -10.17 4.70 -8.21
C VAL A 39 -10.27 4.38 -9.71
N PRO A 40 -11.43 3.89 -10.21
CA PRO A 40 -11.65 3.75 -11.65
C PRO A 40 -11.60 5.10 -12.38
N LEU A 41 -10.98 5.13 -13.55
CA LEU A 41 -10.99 6.30 -14.42
C LEU A 41 -11.50 5.96 -15.82
N GLU A 42 -12.28 6.89 -16.39
CA GLU A 42 -12.72 6.80 -17.79
C GLU A 42 -11.58 7.10 -18.77
N ASN A 43 -10.66 7.99 -18.38
CA ASN A 43 -9.55 8.45 -19.21
C ASN A 43 -8.23 8.40 -18.43
N ALA A 44 -7.11 8.23 -19.14
CA ALA A 44 -5.79 8.32 -18.53
C ALA A 44 -5.52 9.74 -17.99
N VAL A 45 -4.82 9.81 -16.87
CA VAL A 45 -4.32 11.07 -16.30
C VAL A 45 -2.82 10.94 -16.07
N GLU A 46 -2.07 12.00 -16.35
CA GLU A 46 -0.67 12.09 -15.96
C GLU A 46 -0.58 12.45 -14.49
N ILE A 47 0.28 11.73 -13.76
CA ILE A 47 0.54 11.97 -12.35
C ILE A 47 2.05 11.97 -12.12
N GLU A 48 2.46 12.70 -11.10
CA GLU A 48 3.84 12.62 -10.63
C GLU A 48 4.16 11.20 -10.14
N PRO A 49 5.38 10.69 -10.40
CA PRO A 49 5.82 9.42 -9.85
C PRO A 49 5.70 9.40 -8.33
N GLN A 50 5.08 8.35 -7.80
CA GLN A 50 4.99 8.16 -6.36
C GLN A 50 6.31 7.62 -5.81
N GLU A 51 6.79 8.22 -4.71
CA GLU A 51 7.93 7.70 -3.99
C GLU A 51 7.51 6.51 -3.13
N LEU A 52 8.12 5.35 -3.38
CA LEU A 52 7.93 4.15 -2.57
C LEU A 52 9.19 3.92 -1.73
N PRO A 53 9.08 3.93 -0.39
CA PRO A 53 10.24 3.68 0.45
C PRO A 53 10.77 2.27 0.21
N THR A 54 12.09 2.16 0.12
CA THR A 54 12.75 0.85 0.09
C THR A 54 12.68 0.22 1.49
N PHE A 55 12.64 -1.11 1.52
CA PHE A 55 12.55 -1.88 2.75
C PHE A 55 13.67 -2.92 2.79
N GLU A 56 14.48 -2.88 3.86
CA GLU A 56 15.52 -3.87 4.12
C GLU A 56 14.96 -5.03 4.94
N ARG A 57 15.18 -6.26 4.48
CA ARG A 57 14.73 -7.47 5.18
C ARG A 57 15.82 -7.96 6.13
N LYS A 58 15.59 -7.90 7.43
CA LYS A 58 16.45 -8.47 8.47
C LYS A 58 15.68 -9.51 9.27
N GLY A 59 16.34 -10.60 9.66
CA GLY A 59 15.80 -11.60 10.58
C GLY A 59 14.39 -12.08 10.24
N PHE A 60 13.50 -12.07 11.24
CA PHE A 60 12.08 -12.31 11.04
C PHE A 60 11.43 -11.07 10.40
N ALA A 61 11.30 -11.10 9.07
CA ALA A 61 10.69 -10.02 8.30
C ALA A 61 9.22 -10.32 7.94
N VAL A 62 8.34 -9.34 8.11
CA VAL A 62 6.92 -9.40 7.76
C VAL A 62 6.59 -8.35 6.70
N VAL A 63 5.79 -8.77 5.71
CA VAL A 63 5.21 -7.89 4.70
C VAL A 63 3.68 -8.02 4.78
N GLU A 64 3.01 -6.94 5.16
CA GLU A 64 1.55 -6.80 5.03
C GLU A 64 1.26 -6.14 3.67
N TRP A 65 0.42 -6.79 2.87
CA TRP A 65 -0.04 -6.27 1.59
C TRP A 65 -1.56 -6.30 1.53
N GLY A 66 -2.17 -5.16 1.24
CA GLY A 66 -3.61 -5.04 1.07
C GLY A 66 -3.98 -3.95 0.07
N GLY A 67 -5.27 -3.81 -0.19
CA GLY A 67 -5.78 -2.69 -0.96
C GLY A 67 -7.29 -2.66 -1.07
N SER A 68 -7.82 -1.51 -1.47
CA SER A 68 -9.25 -1.28 -1.64
C SER A 68 -9.52 -0.29 -2.76
N GLU A 69 -10.68 -0.45 -3.39
CA GLU A 69 -11.27 0.64 -4.18
C GLU A 69 -11.67 1.77 -3.22
N LEU A 70 -11.44 3.01 -3.63
CA LEU A 70 -11.99 4.19 -2.95
C LEU A 70 -13.40 4.40 -3.48
N GLY A 71 -14.40 4.19 -2.61
CA GLY A 71 -15.82 4.36 -2.91
C GLY A 71 -16.32 5.80 -2.79
#